data_AF-A0A9Y2AHW2-F1
#
_entry.id   AF-A0A9Y2AHW2-F1
#
_cell.length_a   1.000
_cell.length_b   1.000
_cell.length_c   1.000
_cell.angle_alpha   90.00
_cell.angle_beta   90.00
_cell.angle_gamma   90.00
#
_symmetry.space_group_name_H-M   'P 1'
#
loop_
_entity.id
_entity.type
_entity.pdbx_description
1 polymer ?
#
loop_
_entity_poly.entity_id
_entity_poly.type
_entity_poly.pdbx_seq_one_letter_code
_entity_poly.pdbx_strand_id
1 'polypeptide(L)'
;MELNLENLRKEAMEVEVSKVQSSKGRGLLGISIVKNRNGNRVSFTENLYTELNSPDKVQFMVIPKRGLLLIGENLSNKISYNVSEKRPIVYSEPLVRSLAETFNLDYSNRTSISFPCVKVDTTGESPIAIIQIVDMEREDD
;
A
#
# COMPACT_ATOMS: atom_id res chain seq x y z
N MET A 1 8.28 9.04 -23.33
CA MET A 1 8.29 7.62 -22.95
C MET A 1 7.17 7.51 -21.92
N GLU A 2 5.97 7.18 -22.37
CA GLU A 2 4.79 7.12 -21.50
C GLU A 2 4.90 5.91 -20.56
N LEU A 3 4.69 6.16 -19.28
CA LEU A 3 4.60 5.12 -18.27
C LEU A 3 3.33 4.30 -18.52
N ASN A 4 3.45 3.04 -18.94
CA ASN A 4 2.28 2.18 -19.10
C ASN A 4 1.90 1.62 -17.73
N LEU A 5 0.79 2.07 -17.15
CA LEU A 5 0.21 1.47 -15.95
C LEU A 5 -0.04 -0.04 -16.10
N GLU A 6 -0.23 -0.53 -17.34
CA GLU A 6 -0.30 -1.97 -17.59
C GLU A 6 1.05 -2.67 -17.37
N ASN A 7 2.17 -2.01 -17.63
CA ASN A 7 3.50 -2.55 -17.32
C ASN A 7 3.71 -2.58 -15.81
N LEU A 8 3.31 -1.53 -15.07
CA LEU A 8 3.36 -1.53 -13.61
C LEU A 8 2.41 -2.58 -13.00
N ARG A 9 1.23 -2.80 -13.59
CA ARG A 9 0.35 -3.92 -13.24
C ARG A 9 0.99 -5.26 -13.58
N LYS A 10 1.63 -5.41 -14.74
CA LYS A 10 2.35 -6.62 -15.14
C LYS A 10 3.55 -6.89 -14.25
N GLU A 11 4.36 -5.90 -13.93
CA GLU A 11 5.50 -6.00 -13.02
C GLU A 11 5.01 -6.32 -11.61
N ALA A 12 4.00 -5.62 -11.10
CA ALA A 12 3.31 -6.00 -9.86
C ALA A 12 2.61 -7.37 -9.98
N MET A 13 2.44 -7.93 -11.19
CA MET A 13 1.97 -9.29 -11.46
C MET A 13 3.10 -10.32 -11.72
N GLU A 14 4.33 -9.85 -11.93
CA GLU A 14 5.53 -10.62 -12.25
C GLU A 14 6.57 -10.54 -11.14
N VAL A 15 6.37 -9.71 -10.10
CA VAL A 15 7.13 -9.79 -8.84
C VAL A 15 6.93 -11.21 -8.33
N GLU A 16 7.84 -12.11 -8.66
CA GLU A 16 8.08 -13.31 -7.90
C GLU A 16 8.34 -12.83 -6.49
N VAL A 17 7.69 -13.45 -5.49
CA VAL A 17 7.96 -13.24 -4.06
C VAL A 17 9.36 -13.77 -3.77
N SER A 18 10.35 -13.10 -4.34
CA SER A 18 11.77 -13.32 -4.18
C SER A 18 12.04 -12.77 -2.80
N LYS A 19 12.44 -13.65 -1.86
CA LYS A 19 12.78 -13.33 -0.47
C LYS A 19 13.07 -11.84 -0.30
N VAL A 20 12.08 -11.12 0.23
CA VAL A 20 12.16 -9.70 0.52
C VAL A 20 13.49 -9.50 1.23
N GLN A 21 14.45 -8.84 0.55
CA GLN A 21 15.62 -8.35 1.24
C GLN A 21 15.08 -7.32 2.22
N SER A 22 14.83 -7.75 3.46
CA SER A 22 14.68 -6.85 4.59
C SER A 22 15.90 -5.94 4.51
N SER A 23 15.71 -4.69 4.13
CA SER A 23 16.75 -3.68 4.24
C SER A 23 17.00 -3.51 5.73
N LYS A 24 17.91 -4.32 6.26
CA LYS A 24 18.41 -4.22 7.62
C LYS A 24 19.12 -2.87 7.71
N GLY A 25 18.42 -1.89 8.26
CA GLY A 25 19.00 -0.65 8.76
C GLY A 25 18.81 0.58 7.88
N ARG A 26 17.64 1.19 7.95
CA ARG A 26 17.37 2.63 8.21
C ARG A 26 15.89 2.92 7.96
N GLY A 27 15.10 2.73 9.03
CA GLY A 27 13.68 3.08 9.14
C GLY A 27 12.74 2.21 8.28
N LEU A 28 11.83 1.50 8.96
CA LEU A 28 10.82 0.65 8.33
C LEU A 28 10.03 1.47 7.30
N LEU A 29 9.95 1.00 6.07
CA LEU A 29 8.96 1.45 5.09
C LEU A 29 7.71 0.59 5.27
N GLY A 30 6.55 1.19 5.44
CA GLY A 30 5.32 0.43 5.52
C GLY A 30 4.08 1.26 5.82
N ILE A 31 2.97 0.54 5.95
CA ILE A 31 1.67 1.10 6.31
C ILE A 31 1.09 0.41 7.53
N SER A 32 0.12 1.05 8.17
CA SER A 32 -0.79 0.40 9.11
C SER A 32 -2.22 0.74 8.77
N ILE A 33 -3.07 -0.29 8.67
CA ILE A 33 -4.50 -0.15 8.46
C ILE A 33 -5.16 -0.23 9.84
N VAL A 34 -5.69 0.91 10.29
CA VAL A 34 -6.29 1.09 11.61
C VAL A 34 -7.81 1.07 11.47
N LYS A 35 -8.44 0.13 12.17
CA LYS A 35 -9.89 0.01 12.30
C LYS A 35 -10.24 0.11 13.78
N ASN A 36 -10.86 1.22 14.19
CA ASN A 36 -11.19 1.49 15.58
C ASN A 36 -12.45 2.36 15.67
N ARG A 37 -13.20 2.25 16.78
CA ARG A 37 -14.35 3.11 17.11
C ARG A 37 -14.03 4.60 17.01
N ASN A 38 -12.80 4.99 17.38
CA ASN A 38 -12.38 6.39 17.42
C ASN A 38 -11.82 6.90 16.07
N GLY A 39 -11.91 6.11 15.01
CA GLY A 39 -11.55 6.52 13.65
C GLY A 39 -10.85 5.44 12.85
N ASN A 40 -11.20 5.36 11.57
CA ASN A 40 -10.63 4.44 10.59
C ASN A 40 -9.64 5.20 9.70
N ARG A 41 -8.43 4.67 9.58
CA ARG A 41 -7.35 5.32 8.83
C ARG A 41 -6.32 4.34 8.28
N VAL A 42 -5.62 4.77 7.24
CA VAL A 42 -4.36 4.16 6.79
C VAL A 42 -3.23 5.12 7.14
N SER A 43 -2.26 4.69 7.93
CA SER A 43 -1.07 5.49 8.27
C SER A 43 0.15 4.96 7.55
N PHE A 44 0.99 5.85 7.04
CA PHE A 44 2.29 5.51 6.46
C PHE A 44 3.38 5.73 7.50
N THR A 45 4.48 5.00 7.39
CA THR A 45 5.74 5.42 8.03
C THR A 45 6.24 6.71 7.36
N GLU A 46 6.85 7.62 8.12
CA GLU A 46 7.40 8.88 7.58
C GLU A 46 8.37 8.64 6.42
N ASN A 47 9.18 7.58 6.49
CA ASN A 47 10.10 7.22 5.42
C ASN A 47 9.34 6.83 4.13
N LEU A 48 8.32 5.97 4.23
CA LEU A 48 7.51 5.61 3.07
C LEU A 48 6.82 6.84 2.45
N TYR A 49 6.30 7.73 3.28
CA TYR A 49 5.67 8.95 2.80
C TYR A 49 6.67 9.86 2.06
N THR A 50 7.89 9.96 2.59
CA THR A 50 8.99 10.69 1.95
C THR A 50 9.37 10.08 0.60
N GLU A 51 9.49 8.75 0.52
CA GLU A 51 9.77 8.02 -0.73
C GLU A 51 8.65 8.17 -1.78
N LEU A 52 7.43 8.48 -1.33
CA LEU A 52 6.30 8.81 -2.20
C LEU A 52 6.28 10.28 -2.66
N ASN A 53 7.31 11.06 -2.34
CA ASN A 53 7.39 12.51 -2.52
C ASN A 53 6.37 13.31 -1.70
N SER A 54 5.94 12.77 -0.55
CA SER A 54 5.05 13.45 0.41
C SER A 54 3.79 14.09 -0.21
N PRO A 55 2.98 13.34 -0.97
CA PRO A 55 1.90 13.93 -1.76
C PRO A 55 0.70 14.29 -0.89
N ASP A 56 0.06 15.42 -1.18
CA ASP A 56 -1.17 15.87 -0.48
C ASP A 56 -2.35 14.91 -0.69
N LYS A 57 -2.31 14.14 -1.77
CA LYS A 57 -3.32 13.13 -2.11
C LYS A 57 -2.66 11.83 -2.57
N VAL A 58 -3.28 10.73 -2.19
CA VAL A 58 -2.88 9.40 -2.64
C VAL A 58 -4.06 8.63 -3.21
N GLN A 59 -3.76 7.74 -4.13
CA GLN A 59 -4.66 6.74 -4.67
C GLN A 59 -4.23 5.37 -4.17
N PHE A 60 -5.20 4.47 -4.08
CA PHE A 60 -5.00 3.08 -3.71
C PHE A 60 -5.50 2.19 -4.83
N MET A 61 -4.73 1.18 -5.22
CA MET A 61 -5.16 0.16 -6.17
C MET A 61 -4.91 -1.22 -5.58
N VAL A 62 -5.95 -2.03 -5.50
CA VAL A 62 -5.85 -3.39 -4.95
C VAL A 62 -5.65 -4.39 -6.09
N ILE A 63 -4.76 -5.35 -5.89
CA ILE A 63 -4.55 -6.51 -6.77
C ILE A 63 -4.85 -7.77 -5.93
N PRO A 64 -6.12 -8.15 -5.73
CA PRO A 64 -6.50 -9.19 -4.77
C PRO A 64 -5.85 -10.54 -5.07
N LYS A 65 -5.77 -10.92 -6.35
CA LYS A 65 -5.19 -12.19 -6.81
C LYS A 65 -3.71 -12.39 -6.42
N ARG A 66 -3.01 -11.33 -6.03
CA ARG A 66 -1.61 -11.40 -5.59
C ARG A 66 -1.41 -10.93 -4.15
N GLY A 67 -2.50 -10.58 -3.45
CA GLY A 67 -2.42 -10.02 -2.10
C GLY A 67 -1.71 -8.66 -2.05
N LEU A 68 -1.69 -7.89 -3.14
CA LEU A 68 -0.95 -6.64 -3.23
C LEU A 68 -1.84 -5.40 -3.13
N LEU A 69 -1.29 -4.35 -2.53
CA LEU A 69 -1.83 -3.00 -2.50
C LEU A 69 -0.80 -2.02 -3.07
N LEU A 70 -1.20 -1.27 -4.10
CA LEU A 70 -0.41 -0.18 -4.66
C LEU A 70 -0.88 1.15 -4.11
N ILE A 71 0.07 2.05 -3.83
CA ILE A 71 -0.19 3.37 -3.26
C ILE A 71 0.70 4.39 -3.98
N GLY A 72 0.10 5.48 -4.48
CA GLY A 72 0.84 6.54 -5.14
C GLY A 72 -0.05 7.73 -5.44
N GLU A 73 0.52 8.88 -5.80
CA GLU A 73 -0.25 10.10 -6.12
C GLU A 73 -1.15 9.91 -7.35
N ASN A 74 -0.63 9.23 -8.38
CA ASN A 74 -1.33 8.99 -9.63
C ASN A 74 -1.25 7.52 -10.05
N LEU A 75 -2.31 6.78 -9.78
CA LEU A 75 -2.51 5.39 -10.19
C LEU A 75 -3.64 5.26 -11.23
N SER A 76 -4.03 6.35 -11.88
CA SER A 76 -5.20 6.41 -12.78
C SER A 76 -6.48 5.83 -12.15
N ASN A 77 -6.61 5.91 -10.82
CA ASN A 77 -7.84 5.57 -10.12
C ASN A 77 -8.78 6.78 -10.09
N LYS A 78 -10.09 6.56 -10.01
CA LYS A 78 -11.09 7.62 -9.94
C LYS A 78 -11.14 8.30 -8.56
N ILE A 79 -10.68 7.59 -7.52
CA ILE A 79 -10.76 8.05 -6.13
C ILE A 79 -9.36 8.37 -5.63
N SER A 80 -9.18 9.62 -5.20
CA SER A 80 -8.01 10.09 -4.46
C SER A 80 -8.43 10.47 -3.04
N TYR A 81 -7.53 10.27 -2.09
CA TYR A 81 -7.73 10.54 -0.68
C TYR A 81 -6.72 11.58 -0.20
N ASN A 82 -7.18 12.57 0.55
CA ASN A 82 -6.29 13.55 1.16
C ASN A 82 -5.43 12.90 2.24
N VAL A 83 -4.14 13.20 2.24
CA VAL A 83 -3.24 12.91 3.35
C VAL A 83 -3.35 14.06 4.36
N SER A 84 -3.32 13.75 5.65
CA SER A 84 -3.38 14.77 6.70
C SER A 84 -2.12 15.64 6.70
N GLU A 85 -2.29 16.96 6.75
CA GLU A 85 -1.19 17.93 6.84
C GLU A 85 -0.27 17.73 8.05
N LYS A 86 -0.77 17.09 9.12
CA LYS A 86 -0.03 16.92 10.39
C LYS A 86 0.79 15.65 10.45
N ARG A 87 0.34 14.59 9.76
CA ARG A 87 0.89 13.23 9.84
C ARG A 87 0.56 12.48 8.56
N PRO A 88 1.42 11.57 8.09
CA PRO A 88 1.17 10.78 6.88
C PRO A 88 0.04 9.77 7.13
N ILE A 89 -1.20 10.23 7.08
CA ILE A 89 -2.41 9.48 7.43
C ILE A 89 -3.52 9.86 6.46
N VAL A 90 -4.21 8.84 5.93
CA VAL A 90 -5.49 8.97 5.23
C VAL A 90 -6.62 8.53 6.16
N TYR A 91 -7.55 9.42 6.47
CA TYR A 91 -8.77 9.09 7.21
C TYR A 91 -9.88 8.71 6.25
N SER A 92 -10.33 7.45 6.29
CA SER A 92 -11.44 6.99 5.45
C SER A 92 -11.97 5.65 5.95
N GLU A 93 -13.19 5.65 6.48
CA GLU A 93 -13.91 4.41 6.82
C GLU A 93 -14.21 3.54 5.60
N PRO A 94 -14.73 4.07 4.46
CA PRO A 94 -14.98 3.25 3.28
C PRO A 94 -13.72 2.55 2.74
N LEU A 95 -12.57 3.25 2.74
CA LEU A 95 -11.30 2.66 2.32
C LEU A 95 -10.89 1.52 3.25
N VAL A 96 -10.84 1.77 4.56
CA VAL A 96 -10.42 0.78 5.55
C VAL A 96 -11.34 -0.44 5.54
N ARG A 97 -12.65 -0.23 5.42
CA ARG A 97 -13.62 -1.33 5.28
C ARG A 97 -13.34 -2.14 4.01
N SER A 98 -13.19 -1.49 2.87
CA SER A 98 -12.88 -2.15 1.59
C SER A 98 -11.58 -2.97 1.66
N LEU A 99 -10.50 -2.41 2.23
CA LEU A 99 -9.24 -3.12 2.42
C LEU A 99 -9.39 -4.32 3.34
N ALA A 100 -10.08 -4.16 4.47
CA ALA A 100 -10.29 -5.24 5.42
C ALA A 100 -11.12 -6.39 4.83
N GLU A 101 -12.17 -6.07 4.07
CA GLU A 101 -13.00 -7.07 3.38
C GLU A 101 -12.23 -7.75 2.25
N THR A 102 -11.52 -6.99 1.41
CA THR A 102 -10.81 -7.52 0.24
C THR A 102 -9.68 -8.47 0.62
N PHE A 103 -8.99 -8.19 1.73
CA PHE A 103 -7.86 -9.01 2.21
C PHE A 103 -8.22 -9.90 3.40
N ASN A 104 -9.50 -9.98 3.77
CA ASN A 104 -9.98 -10.76 4.92
C ASN A 104 -9.20 -10.48 6.22
N LEU A 105 -8.98 -9.20 6.53
CA LEU A 105 -8.20 -8.77 7.69
C LEU A 105 -9.00 -8.92 8.99
N ASP A 106 -8.48 -9.70 9.94
CA ASP A 106 -9.12 -9.91 11.24
C ASP A 106 -8.77 -8.83 12.28
N TYR A 107 -9.80 -8.09 12.71
CA TYR A 107 -9.74 -7.07 13.75
C TYR A 107 -10.44 -7.48 15.06
N SER A 108 -10.78 -8.77 15.22
CA SER A 108 -11.50 -9.28 16.40
C SER A 108 -10.84 -8.93 17.74
N ASN A 109 -9.51 -8.92 17.78
CA ASN A 109 -8.71 -8.68 18.98
C ASN A 109 -7.66 -7.56 18.83
N ARG A 110 -7.75 -6.76 17.76
CA ARG A 110 -6.77 -5.71 17.44
C ARG A 110 -7.42 -4.54 16.74
N THR A 111 -6.78 -3.38 16.83
CA THR A 111 -7.26 -2.14 16.19
C THR A 111 -6.42 -1.72 15.00
N SER A 112 -5.29 -2.39 14.75
CA SER A 112 -4.34 -2.07 13.70
C SER A 112 -3.64 -3.32 13.20
N ILE A 113 -3.34 -3.35 11.90
CA ILE A 113 -2.48 -4.35 11.27
C ILE A 113 -1.48 -3.61 10.39
N SER A 114 -0.20 -3.95 10.50
CA SER A 114 0.89 -3.25 9.83
C SER A 114 1.54 -4.14 8.77
N PHE A 115 1.88 -3.54 7.63
CA PHE A 115 2.44 -4.24 6.47
C PHE A 115 3.70 -3.53 6.00
N PRO A 116 4.83 -4.24 5.81
CA PRO A 116 6.03 -3.66 5.25
C PRO A 116 5.83 -3.34 3.76
N CYS A 117 6.49 -2.28 3.31
CA CYS A 117 6.61 -2.00 1.89
C CYS A 117 7.61 -2.98 1.27
N VAL A 118 7.22 -3.60 0.16
CA VAL A 118 8.07 -4.54 -0.60
C VAL A 118 9.06 -3.77 -1.47
N LYS A 119 8.56 -2.74 -2.17
CA LYS A 119 9.33 -1.92 -3.10
C LYS A 119 8.63 -0.57 -3.28
N VAL A 120 9.41 0.48 -3.48
CA VAL A 120 8.94 1.74 -4.08
C VAL A 120 9.47 1.79 -5.51
N ASP A 121 8.57 1.90 -6.47
CA ASP A 121 8.90 2.10 -7.89
C ASP A 121 8.96 3.60 -8.19
N THR A 122 10.13 4.07 -8.60
CA THR A 122 10.43 5.47 -8.92
C THR A 122 10.75 5.67 -10.41
N THR A 123 10.50 4.66 -11.25
CA THR A 123 10.76 4.74 -12.71
C THR A 123 9.77 5.64 -13.44
N GLY A 124 8.63 5.93 -12.81
CA GLY A 124 7.57 6.78 -13.34
C GLY A 124 7.65 8.25 -12.98
N GLU A 125 6.63 9.01 -13.43
CA GLU A 125 6.48 10.44 -13.11
C GLU A 125 6.23 10.66 -11.61
N SER A 126 5.51 9.74 -10.96
CA SER A 126 5.23 9.76 -9.53
C SER A 126 5.61 8.40 -8.91
N PRO A 127 6.27 8.37 -7.73
CA PRO A 127 6.60 7.12 -7.07
C PRO A 127 5.37 6.30 -6.67
N ILE A 128 5.52 4.97 -6.69
CA ILE A 128 4.47 4.02 -6.33
C ILE A 128 5.00 3.01 -5.32
N ALA A 129 4.38 2.94 -4.15
CA ALA A 129 4.66 1.94 -3.15
C ALA A 129 3.88 0.65 -3.40
N ILE A 130 4.56 -0.48 -3.29
CA ILE A 130 4.03 -1.83 -3.45
C ILE A 130 4.03 -2.50 -2.06
N ILE A 131 2.85 -2.81 -1.54
CA ILE A 131 2.66 -3.41 -0.22
C ILE A 131 2.11 -4.83 -0.38
N GLN A 132 2.74 -5.82 0.25
CA GLN A 132 2.20 -7.18 0.39
C GLN A 132 1.31 -7.23 1.62
N ILE A 133 0.04 -7.60 1.43
CA ILE A 133 -0.96 -7.69 2.51
C ILE A 133 -1.21 -9.15 2.91
N VAL A 134 -1.25 -10.06 1.95
CA VAL A 134 -1.46 -11.51 2.19
C VAL A 134 -0.42 -12.28 1.40
N ASP A 135 0.33 -13.16 2.06
CA ASP A 135 1.21 -14.09 1.37
C ASP A 135 0.34 -15.13 0.66
N MET A 136 0.35 -15.12 -0.67
CA MET A 136 -0.28 -16.19 -1.43
C MET A 136 0.73 -17.33 -1.51
N GLU A 137 0.44 -18.44 -0.81
CA GLU A 137 1.13 -19.70 -1.09
C GLU A 137 0.90 -20.00 -2.58
N ARG A 138 1.99 -20.27 -3.31
CA ARG A 138 1.87 -20.83 -4.66
C ARG A 138 1.16 -22.16 -4.47
N GLU A 139 -0.01 -22.34 -5.09
CA GLU A 139 -0.45 -23.68 -5.45
C GLU A 139 0.65 -24.23 -6.36
N ASP A 140 1.55 -25.02 -5.77
CA ASP A 140 2.47 -25.87 -6.50
C ASP A 140 1.58 -26.94 -7.17
N ASP A 141 1.22 -26.72 -8.43
CA ASP A 141 0.67 -27.74 -9.34
C ASP A 141 1.73 -28.81 -9.67
#